data_AF-A0A1B6ER09-F1
#
_entry.id   AF-A0A1B6ER09-F1
#
_cell.length_a   1.000
_cell.length_b   1.000
_cell.length_c   1.000
_cell.angle_alpha   90.00
_cell.angle_beta   90.00
_cell.angle_gamma   90.00
#
_symmetry.space_group_name_H-M   'P 1'
#
loop_
_entity.id
_entity.type
_entity.pdbx_description
1 polymer ?
#
loop_
_entity_poly.entity_id
_entity_poly.type
_entity_poly.pdbx_seq_one_letter_code
_entity_poly.pdbx_strand_id
1 'polypeptide(L)'
;MTCTSPLFLAFFFLLSIPNLDITKYTAASPFMFKRQTSEDDYDIEDPNDPCWKFSHGYPREMEFYSPMYPDNYPSRIECFKVIEAPEGKQVQLDFRDQFFLESDDPNCKFDFLEVRDGQRGYSSLIGTYCGSTFPDMITSSDRYLWLRFKTDDSIEYSGFRAVYTFIDTPVPNPVKKEPCIFNKEGSEGWVNKTDISNETLAFYQAHN
;
A
#
# COMPACT_ATOMS: atom_id res chain seq x y z
N MET A 1 17.64 -25.72 -8.38
CA MET A 1 17.01 -24.76 -7.45
C MET A 1 15.50 -24.96 -7.54
N THR A 2 14.93 -25.69 -6.59
CA THR A 2 13.50 -25.99 -6.55
C THR A 2 12.84 -25.09 -5.51
N CYS A 3 11.91 -24.27 -6.00
CA CYS A 3 11.03 -23.44 -5.19
C CYS A 3 9.82 -24.28 -4.79
N THR A 4 9.65 -24.56 -3.50
CA THR A 4 8.47 -25.22 -2.95
C THR A 4 7.68 -24.22 -2.13
N SER A 5 6.52 -23.83 -2.65
CA SER A 5 5.54 -22.97 -1.96
C SER A 5 4.71 -23.79 -0.95
N PRO A 6 4.42 -23.26 0.26
CA PRO A 6 3.71 -23.97 1.31
C PRO A 6 2.21 -23.64 1.26
N LEU A 7 1.46 -24.26 0.34
CA LEU A 7 0.00 -24.06 0.27
C LEU A 7 -0.82 -25.36 0.25
N PHE A 8 -0.22 -26.51 0.53
CA PHE A 8 -0.92 -27.81 0.48
C PHE A 8 -1.15 -28.52 1.82
N LEU A 9 -0.96 -27.85 2.96
CA LEU A 9 -1.08 -28.48 4.29
C LEU A 9 -2.19 -27.91 5.20
N ALA A 10 -3.32 -27.48 4.64
CA ALA A 10 -4.45 -27.04 5.45
C ALA A 10 -5.81 -27.56 4.95
N PHE A 11 -5.89 -28.82 4.51
CA PHE A 11 -7.17 -29.43 4.11
C PHE A 11 -7.55 -30.74 4.82
N PHE A 12 -6.89 -31.09 5.93
CA PHE A 12 -7.17 -32.34 6.64
C PHE A 12 -7.24 -32.24 8.17
N PHE A 13 -7.79 -31.14 8.71
CA PHE A 13 -8.04 -31.02 10.15
C PHE A 13 -9.41 -30.43 10.51
N LEU A 14 -10.51 -30.90 9.91
CA LEU A 14 -11.87 -30.61 10.40
C LEU A 14 -12.84 -31.79 10.24
N LEU A 15 -12.42 -33.00 10.62
CA LEU A 15 -13.33 -34.14 10.79
C LEU A 15 -13.01 -34.91 12.08
N SER A 16 -13.10 -34.27 13.24
CA SER A 16 -13.21 -34.99 14.53
C SER A 16 -13.68 -34.13 15.71
N ILE A 17 -14.70 -33.29 15.52
CA ILE A 17 -15.39 -32.64 16.65
C ILE A 17 -16.82 -33.19 16.72
N PRO A 18 -17.12 -34.16 17.60
CA PRO A 18 -18.49 -34.54 17.89
C PRO A 18 -19.16 -33.45 18.74
N ASN A 19 -20.40 -33.08 18.37
CA ASN A 19 -21.28 -32.06 18.97
C ASN A 19 -21.07 -30.59 18.54
N LEU A 20 -20.99 -30.33 17.23
CA LEU A 20 -21.32 -29.01 16.71
C LEU A 20 -22.79 -28.99 16.27
N ASP A 21 -23.62 -28.24 16.99
CA ASP A 21 -25.02 -28.05 16.68
C ASP A 21 -25.16 -27.10 15.48
N ILE A 22 -25.33 -27.69 14.29
CA ILE A 22 -25.36 -27.00 12.99
C ILE A 22 -26.69 -26.25 12.79
N THR A 23 -27.68 -26.41 13.67
CA THR A 23 -28.97 -25.72 13.56
C THR A 23 -28.92 -24.24 13.93
N LYS A 24 -27.81 -23.77 14.52
CA LYS A 24 -27.58 -22.34 14.80
C LYS A 24 -27.05 -21.53 13.62
N TYR A 25 -26.70 -22.17 12.51
CA TYR A 25 -26.22 -21.51 11.29
C TYR A 25 -27.29 -21.58 10.20
N THR A 26 -28.44 -20.94 10.45
CA THR A 26 -29.48 -20.77 9.43
C THR A 26 -29.65 -19.30 9.08
N ALA A 27 -29.89 -19.07 7.79
CA ALA A 27 -30.12 -17.81 7.07
C ALA A 27 -28.88 -16.95 6.77
N ALA A 28 -28.16 -17.36 5.73
CA ALA A 28 -27.44 -16.44 4.86
C ALA A 28 -28.44 -15.41 4.30
N SER A 29 -28.18 -14.13 4.57
CA SER A 29 -28.81 -13.00 3.90
C SER A 29 -28.51 -13.09 2.39
N PRO A 30 -29.46 -12.79 1.49
CA PRO A 30 -29.21 -12.83 0.05
C PRO A 30 -28.41 -11.58 -0.33
N PHE A 31 -27.12 -11.57 -0.02
CA PHE A 31 -26.20 -10.64 -0.68
C PHE A 31 -25.98 -11.15 -2.09
N MET A 32 -26.82 -10.60 -2.97
CA MET A 32 -26.79 -10.69 -4.41
C MET A 32 -25.34 -10.55 -4.91
N PHE A 33 -24.90 -11.50 -5.74
CA PHE A 33 -23.68 -11.39 -6.52
C PHE A 33 -23.84 -10.17 -7.44
N LYS A 34 -23.35 -9.00 -7.03
CA LYS A 34 -23.36 -7.81 -7.89
C LYS A 34 -22.46 -8.10 -9.08
N ARG A 35 -23.09 -8.11 -10.25
CA ARG A 35 -22.50 -8.26 -11.58
C ARG A 35 -21.40 -7.20 -11.75
N GLN A 36 -20.25 -7.62 -12.26
CA GLN A 36 -19.13 -6.76 -12.64
C GLN A 36 -19.62 -5.70 -13.62
N THR A 37 -19.64 -4.44 -13.19
CA THR A 37 -19.85 -3.25 -14.01
C THR A 37 -18.53 -2.49 -14.11
N SER A 38 -18.34 -1.83 -15.25
CA SER A 38 -17.13 -1.17 -15.76
C SER A 38 -16.40 -0.23 -14.78
N GLU A 39 -15.13 0.07 -15.09
CA GLU A 39 -14.19 1.01 -14.45
C GLU A 39 -14.67 2.48 -14.27
N ASP A 40 -15.97 2.74 -14.34
CA ASP A 40 -16.60 4.06 -14.11
C ASP A 40 -17.42 4.09 -12.79
N ASP A 41 -17.25 3.11 -11.91
CA ASP A 41 -17.94 2.97 -10.60
C ASP A 41 -16.99 3.30 -9.42
N TYR A 42 -16.22 4.39 -9.53
CA TYR A 42 -15.33 4.89 -8.45
C TYR A 42 -15.84 6.17 -7.76
N ASP A 43 -16.97 6.72 -8.20
CA ASP A 43 -17.49 8.03 -7.75
C ASP A 43 -18.89 7.93 -7.12
N ILE A 44 -19.15 6.92 -6.29
CA ILE A 44 -20.30 6.99 -5.38
C ILE A 44 -19.82 7.65 -4.10
N GLU A 45 -19.89 8.98 -4.04
CA GLU A 45 -19.76 9.70 -2.79
C GLU A 45 -20.75 9.10 -1.78
N ASP A 46 -20.26 8.48 -0.71
CA ASP A 46 -21.11 8.10 0.42
C ASP A 46 -21.30 9.34 1.30
N PRO A 47 -22.48 9.99 1.26
CA PRO A 47 -22.71 11.20 2.04
C PRO A 47 -22.66 10.96 3.56
N ASN A 48 -22.66 9.71 4.01
CA ASN A 48 -22.61 9.35 5.42
C ASN A 48 -21.19 8.96 5.89
N ASP A 49 -20.22 8.83 4.99
CA ASP A 49 -18.84 8.52 5.36
C ASP A 49 -18.05 9.83 5.57
N PRO A 50 -17.72 10.22 6.83
CA PRO A 50 -16.91 11.41 7.07
C PRO A 50 -15.50 11.29 6.49
N CYS A 51 -15.00 10.08 6.25
CA CYS A 51 -13.67 9.83 5.71
C CYS A 51 -13.60 9.96 4.19
N TRP A 52 -14.73 9.99 3.48
CA TRP A 52 -14.75 9.97 2.01
C TRP A 52 -13.84 11.03 1.39
N LYS A 53 -13.98 12.28 1.85
CA LYS A 53 -13.18 13.42 1.37
C LYS A 53 -11.69 13.28 1.72
N PHE A 54 -11.35 12.69 2.85
CA PHE A 54 -9.96 12.44 3.23
C PHE A 54 -9.32 11.39 2.31
N SER A 55 -10.00 10.25 2.14
CA SER A 55 -9.50 9.12 1.34
C SER A 55 -9.28 9.48 -0.11
N HIS A 56 -10.25 10.16 -0.74
CA HIS A 56 -10.17 10.54 -2.15
C HIS A 56 -9.37 11.83 -2.36
N GLY A 57 -9.57 12.82 -1.49
CA GLY A 57 -8.98 14.15 -1.66
C GLY A 57 -9.45 14.83 -2.95
N TYR A 58 -8.59 15.69 -3.49
CA TYR A 58 -8.83 16.45 -4.71
C TYR A 58 -7.63 16.21 -5.66
N PRO A 59 -7.66 15.13 -6.48
CA PRO A 59 -6.50 14.71 -7.25
C PRO A 59 -6.01 15.72 -8.30
N ARG A 60 -6.90 16.57 -8.83
CA ARG A 60 -6.53 17.61 -9.81
C ARG A 60 -5.76 18.75 -9.17
N GLU A 61 -6.09 19.04 -7.93
CA GLU A 61 -5.49 20.09 -7.10
C GLU A 61 -4.29 19.55 -6.28
N MET A 62 -4.13 18.23 -6.24
CA MET A 62 -3.09 17.51 -5.49
C MET A 62 -3.10 17.84 -4.00
N GLU A 63 -4.29 17.83 -3.42
CA GLU A 63 -4.52 18.18 -2.01
C GLU A 63 -5.56 17.28 -1.36
N PHE A 64 -5.55 17.25 -0.04
CA PHE A 64 -6.56 16.61 0.77
C PHE A 64 -6.61 17.25 2.15
N TYR A 65 -7.70 16.97 2.86
CA TYR A 65 -8.02 17.65 4.10
C TYR A 65 -8.47 16.63 5.13
N SER A 66 -8.30 16.95 6.42
CA SER A 66 -9.01 16.25 7.47
C SER A 66 -10.54 16.30 7.23
N PRO A 67 -11.30 15.29 7.68
CA PRO A 67 -12.76 15.32 7.61
C PRO A 67 -13.35 16.62 8.15
N MET A 68 -14.37 17.14 7.46
CA MET A 68 -15.09 18.38 7.78
C MET A 68 -14.31 19.71 7.73
N TYR A 69 -13.02 19.71 7.37
CA TYR A 69 -12.24 20.94 7.19
C TYR A 69 -12.98 21.99 6.32
N PRO A 70 -13.03 23.28 6.71
CA PRO A 70 -12.26 23.92 7.79
C PRO A 70 -12.89 23.84 9.19
N ASP A 71 -14.05 23.19 9.34
CA ASP A 71 -14.64 22.92 10.65
C ASP A 71 -13.84 21.86 11.40
N ASN A 72 -14.16 21.67 12.69
CA ASN A 72 -13.50 20.65 13.49
C ASN A 72 -13.79 19.25 12.95
N TYR A 73 -12.78 18.38 12.96
CA TYR A 73 -12.95 16.98 12.57
C TYR A 73 -13.89 16.24 13.55
N PRO A 74 -14.55 15.14 13.14
CA PRO A 74 -15.33 14.31 14.07
C PRO A 74 -14.45 13.51 15.04
N SER A 75 -14.96 13.20 16.22
CA SER A 75 -14.41 12.15 17.11
C SER A 75 -14.74 10.74 16.61
N ARG A 76 -13.98 9.75 17.09
CA ARG A 76 -14.15 8.30 16.85
C ARG A 76 -14.09 7.89 15.37
N ILE A 77 -13.27 8.57 14.58
CA ILE A 77 -13.05 8.20 13.18
C ILE A 77 -11.67 7.61 12.96
N GLU A 78 -11.57 6.78 11.93
CA GLU A 78 -10.32 6.22 11.46
C GLU A 78 -10.35 6.20 9.93
N CYS A 79 -9.66 7.17 9.34
CA CYS A 79 -9.65 7.40 7.90
C CYS A 79 -8.29 7.03 7.30
N PHE A 80 -8.29 6.46 6.09
CA PHE A 80 -7.08 6.04 5.40
C PHE A 80 -6.94 6.71 4.04
N LYS A 81 -5.71 7.05 3.66
CA LYS A 81 -5.39 7.58 2.33
C LYS A 81 -4.12 6.93 1.81
N VAL A 82 -4.15 6.55 0.53
CA VAL A 82 -2.94 6.19 -0.20
C VAL A 82 -2.70 7.24 -1.26
N ILE A 83 -1.49 7.81 -1.27
CA ILE A 83 -1.03 8.68 -2.35
C ILE A 83 -0.12 7.82 -3.22
N GLU A 84 -0.47 7.72 -4.49
CA GLU A 84 0.27 6.99 -5.50
C GLU A 84 0.84 7.95 -6.53
N ALA A 85 2.16 8.00 -6.62
CA ALA A 85 2.88 8.71 -7.66
C ALA A 85 2.97 7.84 -8.93
N PRO A 86 3.16 8.48 -10.11
CA PRO A 86 3.54 7.78 -11.33
C PRO A 86 4.83 6.97 -11.14
N GLU A 87 5.03 5.97 -12.00
CA GLU A 87 6.26 5.18 -12.00
C GLU A 87 7.51 6.06 -12.15
N GLY A 88 8.55 5.75 -11.38
CA GLY A 88 9.81 6.51 -11.38
C GLY A 88 9.76 7.83 -10.61
N LYS A 89 8.66 8.14 -9.90
CA LYS A 89 8.53 9.34 -9.05
C LYS A 89 8.34 8.99 -7.58
N GLN A 90 8.67 9.95 -6.72
CA GLN A 90 8.41 9.93 -5.29
C GLN A 90 7.29 10.92 -4.97
N VAL A 91 6.57 10.66 -3.88
CA VAL A 91 5.59 11.58 -3.31
C VAL A 91 6.34 12.55 -2.38
N GLN A 92 6.12 13.85 -2.60
CA GLN A 92 6.52 14.90 -1.67
C GLN A 92 5.25 15.51 -1.05
N LEU A 93 5.08 15.37 0.25
CA LEU A 93 3.91 15.78 1.02
C LEU A 93 4.28 16.95 1.95
N ASP A 94 3.39 17.94 2.00
CA ASP A 94 3.58 19.19 2.74
C ASP A 94 2.25 19.64 3.37
N PHE A 95 2.30 20.26 4.55
CA PHE A 95 1.12 20.75 5.26
C PHE A 95 1.11 22.27 5.22
N ARG A 96 -0.01 22.86 4.81
CA ARG A 96 -0.10 24.31 4.56
C ARG A 96 -1.35 24.89 5.19
N ASP A 97 -1.26 26.17 5.55
CA ASP A 97 -2.32 27.01 6.12
C ASP A 97 -2.83 26.58 7.51
N GLN A 98 -3.10 25.29 7.72
CA GLN A 98 -3.63 24.76 8.97
C GLN A 98 -3.05 23.38 9.29
N PHE A 99 -2.58 23.22 10.52
CA PHE A 99 -2.32 21.93 11.14
C PHE A 99 -2.58 22.07 12.65
N PHE A 100 -3.70 21.53 13.13
CA PHE A 100 -4.01 21.51 14.54
C PHE A 100 -4.84 20.27 14.90
N LEU A 101 -4.20 19.35 15.61
CA LEU A 101 -4.80 18.16 16.21
C LEU A 101 -4.63 18.21 17.72
N GLU A 102 -5.39 17.41 18.44
CA GLU A 102 -5.24 17.27 19.90
C GLU A 102 -3.82 16.82 20.28
N SER A 103 -3.24 17.44 21.31
CA SER A 103 -1.89 17.12 21.77
C SER A 103 -1.69 17.42 23.25
N ASP A 104 -2.24 16.52 24.07
CA ASP A 104 -1.97 16.49 25.52
C ASP A 104 -0.85 15.49 25.87
N ASP A 105 -0.26 14.80 24.88
CA ASP A 105 0.83 13.83 25.06
C ASP A 105 1.89 13.94 23.95
N PRO A 106 3.20 13.86 24.27
CA PRO A 106 4.28 13.93 23.28
C PRO A 106 4.33 12.75 22.31
N ASN A 107 3.59 11.66 22.57
CA ASN A 107 3.53 10.49 21.70
C ASN A 107 2.24 10.44 20.86
N CYS A 108 1.44 11.51 20.84
CA CYS A 108 0.21 11.60 20.04
C CYS A 108 -0.76 10.44 20.31
N LYS A 109 -1.08 10.21 21.58
CA LYS A 109 -1.94 9.07 22.01
C LYS A 109 -3.41 9.23 21.69
N PHE A 110 -3.88 10.46 21.55
CA PHE A 110 -5.28 10.79 21.29
C PHE A 110 -5.48 10.89 19.77
N ASP A 111 -5.60 12.11 19.26
CA ASP A 111 -5.71 12.36 17.83
C ASP A 111 -4.35 12.43 17.14
N PHE A 112 -4.23 11.75 16.01
CA PHE A 112 -2.98 11.75 15.25
C PHE A 112 -3.14 11.50 13.76
N LEU A 113 -2.17 12.02 13.01
CA LEU A 113 -1.90 11.65 11.64
C LEU A 113 -0.64 10.78 11.59
N GLU A 114 -0.81 9.53 11.18
CA GLU A 114 0.27 8.57 10.98
C GLU A 114 0.62 8.52 9.48
N VAL A 115 1.90 8.66 9.16
CA VAL A 115 2.41 8.62 7.78
C VAL A 115 3.44 7.50 7.65
N ARG A 116 3.26 6.65 6.62
CA ARG A 116 4.12 5.50 6.34
C ARG A 116 4.64 5.54 4.91
N ASP A 117 5.87 5.04 4.76
CA ASP A 117 6.60 4.97 3.50
C ASP A 117 6.28 3.68 2.75
N GLY A 118 5.29 3.73 1.86
CA GLY A 118 4.80 2.61 1.07
C GLY A 118 3.27 2.57 0.97
N GLN A 119 2.74 1.51 0.36
CA GLN A 119 1.32 1.44 -0.02
C GLN A 119 0.40 0.94 1.11
N ARG A 120 0.94 0.39 2.21
CA ARG A 120 0.16 -0.41 3.17
C ARG A 120 0.39 0.04 4.62
N GLY A 121 -0.57 -0.27 5.49
CA GLY A 121 -0.50 0.09 6.92
C GLY A 121 0.62 -0.57 7.73
N TYR A 122 1.35 -1.52 7.14
CA TYR A 122 2.53 -2.14 7.76
C TYR A 122 3.86 -1.67 7.13
N SER A 123 3.79 -0.68 6.23
CA SER A 123 4.98 0.00 5.69
C SER A 123 5.78 0.71 6.79
N SER A 124 7.02 1.08 6.47
CA SER A 124 7.92 1.77 7.41
C SER A 124 7.27 3.05 7.93
N LEU A 125 7.26 3.24 9.25
CA LEU A 125 6.74 4.45 9.86
C LEU A 125 7.68 5.63 9.58
N ILE A 126 7.15 6.69 8.99
CA ILE A 126 7.87 7.97 8.85
C ILE A 126 7.69 8.78 10.14
N GLY A 127 6.44 8.92 10.58
CA GLY A 127 6.13 9.65 11.80
C GLY A 127 4.66 9.62 12.15
N THR A 128 4.39 10.02 13.39
CA THR A 128 3.06 10.27 13.92
C THR A 128 3.02 11.73 14.38
N TYR A 129 2.03 12.47 13.90
CA TYR A 129 1.96 13.91 14.06
C TYR A 129 0.66 14.31 14.77
N CYS A 130 0.77 15.25 15.71
CA CYS A 130 -0.33 15.83 16.45
C CYS A 130 0.03 17.25 16.93
N GLY A 131 -0.92 17.96 17.53
CA GLY A 131 -0.70 19.31 18.04
C GLY A 131 -0.79 20.37 16.96
N SER A 132 -0.26 21.55 17.26
CA SER A 132 -0.28 22.72 16.35
C SER A 132 1.04 22.94 15.60
N THR A 133 2.03 22.09 15.81
CA THR A 133 3.33 22.19 15.14
C THR A 133 3.22 21.52 13.78
N PHE A 134 3.55 22.25 12.72
CA PHE A 134 3.56 21.71 11.36
C PHE A 134 4.61 20.61 11.23
N PRO A 135 4.26 19.45 10.64
CA PRO A 135 5.25 18.47 10.21
C PRO A 135 6.23 19.06 9.21
N ASP A 136 7.49 18.63 9.27
CA ASP A 136 8.44 18.90 8.19
C ASP A 136 7.97 18.27 6.88
N MET A 137 8.49 18.77 5.75
CA MET A 137 8.18 18.22 4.44
C MET A 137 8.60 16.74 4.34
N ILE A 138 7.64 15.89 3.98
CA ILE A 138 7.83 14.43 3.92
C ILE A 138 8.08 14.03 2.47
N THR A 139 9.13 13.23 2.24
CA THR A 139 9.40 12.63 0.92
C THR A 139 9.44 11.12 1.06
N SER A 140 8.66 10.40 0.25
CA SER A 140 8.66 8.93 0.24
C SER A 140 9.93 8.38 -0.42
N SER A 141 10.30 7.14 -0.07
CA SER A 141 11.43 6.46 -0.72
C SER A 141 11.09 5.97 -2.13
N ASP A 142 9.82 5.68 -2.38
CA ASP A 142 9.28 5.20 -3.66
C ASP A 142 7.97 5.95 -4.00
N ARG A 143 7.15 5.41 -4.89
CA ARG A 143 5.93 6.05 -5.40
C ARG A 143 4.74 6.09 -4.43
N TYR A 144 4.88 5.67 -3.18
CA TYR A 144 3.73 5.48 -2.28
C TYR A 144 3.90 6.14 -0.92
N LEU A 145 2.85 6.82 -0.47
CA LEU A 145 2.62 7.11 0.94
C LEU A 145 1.29 6.51 1.38
N TRP A 146 1.28 5.94 2.57
CA TRP A 146 0.08 5.49 3.25
C TRP A 146 -0.12 6.34 4.49
N LEU A 147 -1.33 6.87 4.65
CA LEU A 147 -1.69 7.77 5.73
C LEU A 147 -2.90 7.21 6.48
N ARG A 148 -2.89 7.42 7.79
CA ARG A 148 -4.00 7.10 8.69
C ARG A 148 -4.25 8.28 9.61
N PHE A 149 -5.44 8.84 9.53
CA PHE A 149 -5.92 9.83 10.48
C PHE A 149 -6.86 9.14 11.46
N LYS A 150 -6.54 9.20 12.75
CA LYS A 150 -7.34 8.58 13.80
C LYS A 150 -7.66 9.61 14.88
N THR A 151 -8.91 9.60 15.32
CA THR A 151 -9.37 10.44 16.43
C THR A 151 -9.94 9.62 17.58
N ASP A 152 -9.90 10.19 18.77
CA ASP A 152 -10.40 9.58 19.99
C ASP A 152 -11.86 10.01 20.29
N ASP A 153 -12.31 9.86 21.54
CA ASP A 153 -13.69 10.11 21.96
C ASP A 153 -14.04 11.59 22.18
N SER A 154 -13.07 12.52 22.17
CA SER A 154 -13.27 13.93 22.54
C SER A 154 -12.22 14.90 21.99
N ILE A 155 -12.41 16.20 22.21
CA ILE A 155 -11.46 17.29 21.92
C ILE A 155 -11.05 17.37 20.44
N GLU A 156 -11.98 17.90 19.65
CA GLU A 156 -11.77 18.08 18.23
C GLU A 156 -11.26 19.49 17.89
N TYR A 157 -10.36 19.56 16.92
CA TYR A 157 -9.80 20.81 16.39
C TYR A 157 -10.02 20.91 14.88
N SER A 158 -9.60 22.03 14.29
CA SER A 158 -9.76 22.32 12.85
C SER A 158 -9.07 21.33 11.90
N GLY A 159 -8.20 20.45 12.42
CA GLY A 159 -7.52 19.45 11.61
C GLY A 159 -6.41 20.04 10.74
N PHE A 160 -6.31 19.59 9.49
CA PHE A 160 -5.20 19.97 8.61
C PHE A 160 -5.59 20.05 7.13
N ARG A 161 -4.81 20.83 6.39
CA ARG A 161 -4.75 20.83 4.93
C ARG A 161 -3.38 20.33 4.48
N ALA A 162 -3.39 19.36 3.59
CA ALA A 162 -2.18 18.74 3.05
C ALA A 162 -2.16 18.89 1.52
N VAL A 163 -0.99 19.20 0.99
CA VAL A 163 -0.71 19.27 -0.45
C VAL A 163 0.42 18.33 -0.79
N TYR A 164 0.40 17.73 -1.98
CA TYR A 164 1.46 16.84 -2.42
C TYR A 164 1.86 17.11 -3.87
N THR A 165 3.09 16.75 -4.20
CA THR A 165 3.63 16.80 -5.56
C THR A 165 4.41 15.52 -5.85
N PHE A 166 4.75 15.31 -7.12
CA PHE A 166 5.55 14.15 -7.54
C PHE A 166 6.89 14.61 -8.09
N ILE A 167 7.95 14.25 -7.39
CA ILE A 167 9.34 14.56 -7.79
C ILE A 167 9.96 13.34 -8.45
N ASP A 168 10.92 13.55 -9.35
CA ASP A 168 11.64 12.43 -9.95
C ASP A 168 12.44 11.68 -8.89
N THR A 169 12.39 10.35 -8.94
CA THR A 169 13.27 9.53 -8.09
C THR A 169 14.71 9.94 -8.38
N PRO A 170 15.53 10.22 -7.35
CA PRO A 170 16.95 10.39 -7.55
C PRO A 170 17.46 9.09 -8.16
N VAL A 171 17.75 9.09 -9.45
CA VAL A 171 18.30 7.93 -10.15
C VAL A 171 19.60 7.61 -9.40
N PRO A 172 19.73 6.45 -8.74
CA PRO A 172 21.03 6.05 -8.23
C PRO A 172 21.94 6.09 -9.44
N ASN A 173 23.04 6.85 -9.37
CA ASN A 173 24.03 6.99 -10.46
C ASN A 173 24.08 5.66 -11.19
N PRO A 174 23.70 5.59 -12.48
CA PRO A 174 23.46 4.33 -13.16
C PRO A 174 24.67 3.47 -12.87
N VAL A 175 24.47 2.44 -12.05
CA VAL A 175 25.53 1.47 -11.78
C VAL A 175 25.86 1.00 -13.17
N LYS A 176 27.04 1.37 -13.67
CA LYS A 176 27.53 0.85 -14.94
C LYS A 176 27.49 -0.65 -14.71
N LYS A 177 26.45 -1.30 -15.24
CA LYS A 177 26.37 -2.75 -15.26
C LYS A 177 27.55 -3.10 -16.13
N GLU A 178 28.66 -3.45 -15.49
CA GLU A 178 29.79 -4.02 -16.19
C GLU A 178 29.21 -5.14 -17.04
N PRO A 179 29.55 -5.19 -18.34
CA PRO A 179 29.02 -6.24 -19.19
C PRO A 179 29.26 -7.57 -18.49
N CYS A 180 28.24 -8.42 -18.44
CA CYS A 180 28.42 -9.79 -17.97
C CYS A 180 29.39 -10.47 -18.95
N ILE A 181 30.69 -10.42 -18.67
CA ILE A 181 31.69 -11.10 -19.48
C ILE A 181 31.60 -12.57 -19.10
N PHE A 182 30.99 -13.37 -19.98
CA PHE A 182 31.18 -14.82 -19.94
C PHE A 182 32.65 -15.07 -20.31
N ASN A 183 33.50 -15.23 -19.30
CA ASN A 183 34.84 -15.76 -19.51
C ASN A 183 34.68 -17.18 -20.07
N LYS A 184 34.97 -17.33 -21.38
CA LYS A 184 35.08 -18.65 -22.02
C LYS A 184 36.32 -19.43 -21.57
N GLU A 185 37.10 -18.86 -20.66
CA GLU A 185 38.25 -19.50 -20.03
C GLU A 185 37.82 -20.28 -18.78
N GLY A 186 36.85 -21.18 -18.95
CA GLY A 186 36.94 -22.45 -18.24
C GLY A 186 38.07 -23.24 -18.90
N SER A 187 38.90 -23.90 -18.10
CA SER A 187 40.07 -24.67 -18.56
C SER A 187 39.72 -25.55 -19.77
N GLU A 188 40.20 -25.13 -20.94
CA GLU A 188 40.11 -25.81 -22.24
C GLU A 188 38.74 -26.42 -22.60
N GLY A 189 37.89 -25.69 -23.32
CA GLY A 189 36.68 -26.29 -23.88
C GLY A 189 35.92 -25.43 -24.87
N TRP A 190 36.11 -25.70 -26.17
CA TRP A 190 35.05 -25.48 -27.13
C TRP A 190 34.00 -26.56 -26.88
N VAL A 191 32.73 -26.20 -26.64
CA VAL A 191 31.63 -27.18 -26.70
C VAL A 191 31.48 -27.54 -28.17
N ASN A 192 32.09 -28.66 -28.57
CA ASN A 192 31.91 -29.20 -29.90
C ASN A 192 30.52 -29.81 -30.00
N LYS A 193 29.94 -29.80 -31.20
CA LYS A 193 28.62 -30.39 -31.47
C LYS A 193 28.54 -31.89 -31.11
N THR A 194 29.69 -32.53 -30.93
CA THR A 194 29.85 -33.92 -30.45
C THR A 194 29.65 -34.10 -28.95
N ASP A 195 29.68 -33.02 -28.17
CA ASP A 195 29.55 -33.05 -26.70
C ASP A 195 28.09 -32.97 -26.25
N ILE A 196 27.18 -32.78 -27.21
CA ILE A 196 25.74 -32.85 -27.01
C ILE A 196 25.34 -34.29 -27.28
N SER A 197 24.90 -35.01 -26.24
CA SER A 197 24.44 -36.38 -26.42
C SER A 197 23.28 -36.42 -27.41
N ASN A 198 23.22 -37.48 -28.23
CA ASN A 198 22.12 -37.66 -29.18
C ASN A 198 20.75 -37.71 -28.48
N GLU A 199 20.70 -38.10 -27.20
CA GLU A 199 19.50 -38.02 -26.37
C GLU A 199 19.07 -36.58 -26.10
N THR A 200 20.02 -35.68 -25.84
CA THR A 200 19.77 -34.25 -25.64
C THR A 200 19.27 -33.61 -26.95
N LEU A 201 19.89 -33.95 -28.08
CA LEU A 201 19.44 -33.50 -29.41
C LEU A 201 18.03 -34.01 -29.76
N ALA A 202 17.73 -35.27 -29.45
CA ALA A 202 16.40 -35.86 -29.68
C ALA A 202 15.32 -35.20 -28.81
N PHE A 203 15.64 -34.83 -27.56
CA PHE A 203 14.72 -34.10 -26.70
C PHE A 203 14.33 -32.74 -27.29
N TYR A 204 15.30 -31.96 -27.80
CA TYR A 204 15.03 -30.66 -28.40
C TYR A 204 14.31 -30.73 -29.75
N GLN A 205 14.50 -31.80 -30.52
CA GLN A 205 13.81 -32.00 -31.80
C GLN A 205 12.38 -32.54 -31.65
N ALA A 206 12.05 -33.17 -30.52
CA ALA A 206 10.71 -33.69 -30.25
C ALA A 206 9.76 -32.65 -29.61
N HIS A 207 10.27 -31.50 -29.17
CA HIS A 207 9.50 -30.48 -28.43
C HIS A 207 9.48 -29.10 -29.11
N ASN A 208 9.79 -29.06 -30.42
CA ASN A 208 9.57 -27.91 -31.30
C ASN A 208 8.66 -28.32 -32.47
#